data_AF-A0A222P630-F1
#
_entry.id   AF-A0A222P630-F1
#
_cell.length_a   1.000
_cell.length_b   1.000
_cell.length_c   1.000
_cell.angle_alpha   90.00
_cell.angle_beta   90.00
_cell.angle_gamma   90.00
#
_symmetry.space_group_name_H-M   'P 1'
#
loop_
_entity.id
_entity.type
_entity.pdbx_description
1 polymer ?
#
loop_
_entity_poly.entity_id
_entity_poly.type
_entity_poly.pdbx_seq_one_letter_code
_entity_poly.pdbx_strand_id
1 'polypeptide(L)'
;MFFASPKINRISKHLESTLAAICQDQWAYYLTVIGSAASIQYRDHLQAPVDKEAIFNTYAIFREKEHFSWRVPMDDMNEIYYYKVLNAQKQYEFYSELLSKARFINEELQKKEPDCELIINTARDIERSKMTVPSVFSGEPIDINVGMSLGGNIFVDFFAGLGGLIYAPIMGFVGILCITPYCLGYSGYCGSPTFFLDTANYLCNSAFQAMRSVVFPVAMMYSAYTTNSYNPFTKGEVKRSVEGIISLVEDLQKQAELCELTV
;
A
#
# COMPACT_ATOMS: atom_id res chain seq x y z
N MET A 1 0.94 -11.07 -30.82
CA MET A 1 0.57 -11.50 -29.45
C MET A 1 0.42 -10.23 -28.62
N PHE A 2 -0.81 -9.68 -28.55
CA PHE A 2 -1.09 -8.29 -28.13
C PHE A 2 -0.79 -8.00 -26.65
N PHE A 3 -0.84 -9.01 -25.77
CA PHE A 3 -0.62 -8.87 -24.32
C PHE A 3 0.78 -9.22 -23.83
N ALA A 4 1.72 -9.50 -24.74
CA ALA A 4 3.13 -9.72 -24.41
C ALA A 4 3.89 -8.42 -24.07
N SER A 5 3.20 -7.38 -23.55
CA SER A 5 3.87 -6.14 -23.14
C SER A 5 4.76 -6.44 -21.92
N PRO A 6 6.09 -6.22 -22.00
CA PRO A 6 7.00 -6.51 -20.90
C PRO A 6 6.68 -5.71 -19.63
N LYS A 7 5.97 -4.58 -19.78
CA LYS A 7 5.64 -3.66 -18.69
C LYS A 7 4.53 -4.21 -17.78
N ILE A 8 3.41 -4.67 -18.34
CA ILE A 8 2.30 -5.21 -17.55
C ILE A 8 2.74 -6.47 -16.79
N ASN A 9 3.45 -7.38 -17.48
CA ASN A 9 4.00 -8.60 -16.88
C ASN A 9 5.01 -8.33 -15.75
N ARG A 10 5.76 -7.22 -15.84
CA ARG A 10 6.68 -6.82 -14.77
C ARG A 10 5.92 -6.33 -13.55
N ILE A 11 4.91 -5.49 -13.75
CA ILE A 11 4.10 -4.92 -12.65
C ILE A 11 3.27 -6.01 -11.98
N SER A 12 2.67 -6.93 -12.75
CA SER A 12 1.87 -8.03 -12.22
C SER A 12 2.72 -9.05 -11.45
N LYS A 13 3.92 -9.39 -11.94
CA LYS A 13 4.90 -10.19 -11.18
C LYS A 13 5.39 -9.48 -9.93
N HIS A 14 5.57 -8.17 -9.99
CA HIS A 14 5.93 -7.39 -8.81
C HIS A 14 4.81 -7.43 -7.76
N LEU A 15 3.55 -7.21 -8.15
CA LEU A 15 2.38 -7.33 -7.28
C LEU A 15 2.35 -8.70 -6.56
N GLU A 16 2.49 -9.80 -7.32
CA GLU A 16 2.54 -11.14 -6.74
C GLU A 16 3.71 -11.29 -5.77
N SER A 17 4.91 -10.87 -6.15
CA SER A 17 6.10 -11.00 -5.29
C SER A 17 5.96 -10.22 -3.97
N THR A 18 5.38 -9.01 -4.03
CA THR A 18 5.15 -8.17 -2.86
C THR A 18 4.10 -8.79 -1.96
N LEU A 19 2.97 -9.26 -2.51
CA LEU A 19 1.94 -9.95 -1.73
C LEU A 19 2.42 -11.28 -1.17
N ALA A 20 3.29 -12.01 -1.88
CA ALA A 20 3.90 -13.24 -1.39
C ALA A 20 4.78 -12.98 -0.17
N ALA A 21 5.62 -11.93 -0.21
CA ALA A 21 6.46 -11.54 0.91
C ALA A 21 5.63 -11.12 2.13
N ILE A 22 4.55 -10.35 1.94
CA ILE A 22 3.66 -9.95 3.04
C ILE A 22 2.95 -11.17 3.62
N CYS A 23 2.36 -12.02 2.76
CA CYS A 23 1.67 -13.23 3.19
C CYS A 23 2.60 -14.15 3.99
N GLN A 24 3.84 -14.34 3.54
CA GLN A 24 4.86 -15.11 4.25
C GLN A 24 5.18 -14.52 5.63
N ASP A 25 5.36 -13.20 5.74
CA ASP A 25 5.63 -12.53 7.02
C ASP A 25 4.45 -12.72 8.00
N GLN A 26 3.22 -12.59 7.52
CA GLN A 26 2.02 -12.80 8.34
C GLN A 26 1.81 -14.27 8.71
N TRP A 27 2.11 -15.20 7.80
CA TRP A 27 2.11 -16.63 8.07
C TRP A 27 3.11 -16.99 9.18
N ALA A 28 4.35 -16.53 9.04
CA ALA A 28 5.39 -16.76 10.04
C ALA A 28 5.03 -16.15 11.40
N TYR A 29 4.45 -14.94 11.43
CA TYR A 29 3.92 -14.35 12.66
C TYR A 29 2.76 -15.16 13.25
N TYR A 30 1.83 -15.65 12.43
CA TYR A 30 0.74 -16.51 12.91
C TYR A 30 1.29 -17.80 13.55
N LEU A 31 2.35 -18.37 12.99
CA LEU A 31 3.06 -19.54 13.55
C LEU A 31 3.85 -19.28 14.84
N THR A 32 4.13 -18.01 15.21
CA THR A 32 4.71 -17.69 16.52
C THR A 32 3.66 -17.45 17.59
N VAL A 33 2.46 -17.03 17.18
CA VAL A 33 1.36 -16.70 18.08
C VAL A 33 0.49 -17.93 18.39
N ILE A 34 0.33 -18.85 17.45
CA ILE A 34 -0.38 -20.11 17.68
C ILE A 34 0.47 -21.06 18.51
N GLY A 35 -0.15 -21.73 19.49
CA GLY A 35 0.50 -22.71 20.36
C GLY A 35 0.45 -24.17 19.89
N SER A 36 -0.31 -24.52 18.85
CA SER A 36 -0.35 -25.90 18.34
C SER A 36 -0.73 -26.05 16.86
N ALA A 37 -0.25 -27.15 16.24
CA ALA A 37 -0.60 -27.52 14.85
C ALA A 37 -2.10 -27.68 14.63
N ALA A 38 -2.84 -28.16 15.63
CA ALA A 38 -4.28 -28.39 15.57
C ALA A 38 -5.11 -27.11 15.39
N SER A 39 -4.55 -25.94 15.71
CA SER A 39 -5.22 -24.64 15.60
C SER A 39 -4.84 -23.85 14.34
N ILE A 40 -3.95 -24.40 13.50
CA ILE A 40 -3.61 -23.80 12.21
C ILE A 40 -4.74 -24.00 11.20
N GLN A 41 -5.28 -22.89 10.73
CA GLN A 41 -6.00 -22.82 9.46
C GLN A 41 -5.00 -22.51 8.33
N TYR A 42 -4.75 -23.48 7.46
CA TYR A 42 -3.83 -23.34 6.32
C TYR A 42 -4.64 -23.09 5.05
N ARG A 43 -4.26 -22.07 4.28
CA ARG A 43 -4.98 -21.60 3.07
C ARG A 43 -4.24 -21.92 1.76
N ASP A 44 -3.44 -23.00 1.74
CA ASP A 44 -2.77 -23.51 0.52
C ASP A 44 -1.96 -22.46 -0.26
N HIS A 45 -1.39 -21.47 0.43
CA HIS A 45 -0.62 -20.41 -0.19
C HIS A 45 0.79 -20.86 -0.66
N LEU A 46 1.32 -21.96 -0.12
CA LEU A 46 2.60 -22.53 -0.53
C LEU A 46 2.36 -23.58 -1.64
N GLN A 47 3.34 -23.72 -2.53
CA GLN A 47 3.26 -24.63 -3.68
C GLN A 47 3.29 -26.11 -3.26
N ALA A 48 3.84 -26.40 -2.07
CA ALA A 48 3.93 -27.74 -1.53
C ALA A 48 3.02 -27.89 -0.29
N PRO A 49 2.43 -29.08 -0.08
CA PRO A 49 1.73 -29.38 1.17
C PRO A 49 2.72 -29.37 2.33
N VAL A 50 2.29 -28.81 3.44
CA VAL A 50 3.11 -28.55 4.61
C VAL A 50 2.79 -29.53 5.73
N ASP A 51 3.82 -30.14 6.31
CA ASP A 51 3.69 -30.87 7.56
C ASP A 51 3.62 -29.89 8.74
N LYS A 52 2.40 -29.64 9.20
CA LYS A 52 2.11 -28.73 10.32
C LYS A 52 2.75 -29.17 11.63
N GLU A 53 2.86 -30.48 11.87
CA GLU A 53 3.46 -31.00 13.11
C GLU A 53 4.97 -30.81 13.09
N ALA A 54 5.62 -31.07 11.95
CA ALA A 54 7.05 -30.82 11.77
C ALA A 54 7.42 -29.35 12.00
N ILE A 55 6.61 -28.39 11.55
CA ILE A 55 6.83 -26.96 11.79
C ILE A 55 6.84 -26.61 13.27
N PHE A 56 5.92 -27.18 14.05
CA PHE A 56 5.82 -26.91 15.49
C PHE A 56 6.91 -27.59 16.29
N ASN A 57 7.35 -28.77 15.85
CA ASN A 57 8.49 -29.47 16.43
C ASN A 57 9.82 -28.76 16.09
N THR A 58 9.84 -27.93 15.04
CA THR A 58 11.00 -27.14 14.64
C THR A 58 11.01 -25.79 15.35
N TYR A 59 12.05 -25.54 16.14
CA TYR A 59 12.24 -24.26 16.82
C TYR A 59 12.28 -23.10 15.83
N ALA A 60 11.67 -21.96 16.18
CA ALA A 60 11.31 -20.89 15.26
C ALA A 60 12.47 -20.37 14.39
N ILE A 61 13.69 -20.26 14.94
CA ILE A 61 14.87 -19.77 14.20
C ILE A 61 15.44 -20.80 13.20
N PHE A 62 15.07 -22.08 13.34
CA PHE A 62 15.51 -23.18 12.47
C PHE A 62 14.43 -23.59 11.47
N ARG A 63 13.29 -22.90 11.45
CA ARG A 63 12.25 -23.13 10.46
C ARG A 63 12.75 -22.77 9.06
N GLU A 64 12.20 -23.44 8.06
CA GLU A 64 12.52 -23.15 6.67
C GLU A 64 12.22 -21.69 6.31
N LYS A 65 12.88 -21.20 5.27
CA LYS A 65 12.78 -19.80 4.82
C LYS A 65 11.32 -19.35 4.67
N GLU A 66 10.47 -20.22 4.15
CA GLU A 66 9.03 -20.00 3.93
C GLU A 66 8.18 -19.84 5.20
N HIS A 67 8.74 -20.12 6.38
CA HIS A 67 8.06 -20.00 7.68
C HIS A 67 8.79 -19.03 8.63
N PHE A 68 9.84 -18.39 8.14
CA PHE A 68 10.66 -17.47 8.90
C PHE A 68 10.16 -16.02 8.75
N SER A 69 9.99 -15.32 9.88
CA SER A 69 9.79 -13.86 9.91
C SER A 69 11.04 -13.20 10.48
N TRP A 70 11.38 -12.04 9.94
CA TRP A 70 12.43 -11.18 10.48
C TRP A 70 12.00 -10.44 11.76
N ARG A 71 10.73 -10.53 12.15
CA ARG A 71 10.21 -9.88 13.37
C ARG A 71 10.47 -10.77 14.57
N VAL A 72 11.11 -10.19 15.59
CA VAL A 72 11.35 -10.88 16.87
C VAL A 72 10.01 -11.03 17.61
N PRO A 73 9.59 -12.26 17.98
CA PRO A 73 8.42 -12.43 18.82
C PRO A 73 8.68 -11.78 20.18
N MET A 74 7.86 -10.80 20.54
CA MET A 74 7.82 -10.25 21.90
C MET A 74 6.99 -11.21 22.76
N ASP A 75 7.67 -11.99 23.60
CA ASP A 75 7.05 -12.84 24.62
C ASP A 75 6.38 -11.96 25.67
N ASP A 76 5.09 -11.66 25.50
CA ASP A 76 4.25 -11.13 26.57
C ASP A 76 3.21 -12.19 26.96
N MET A 77 3.59 -12.95 27.99
CA MET A 77 2.91 -14.11 28.57
C MET A 77 1.75 -13.75 29.52
N ASN A 78 1.02 -12.66 29.30
CA ASN A 78 -0.17 -12.36 30.11
C ASN A 78 -1.36 -11.81 29.31
N GLU A 79 -2.50 -12.48 29.52
CA GLU A 79 -3.91 -12.15 29.26
C GLU A 79 -4.42 -11.84 27.83
N ILE A 80 -3.60 -11.53 26.82
CA ILE A 80 -4.14 -11.21 25.47
C ILE A 80 -3.80 -12.26 24.41
N TYR A 81 -3.87 -13.54 24.77
CA TYR A 81 -3.59 -14.61 23.82
C TYR A 81 -4.67 -14.74 22.73
N TYR A 82 -5.96 -14.62 23.10
CA TYR A 82 -7.07 -14.81 22.15
C TYR A 82 -7.10 -13.75 21.03
N TYR A 83 -7.04 -12.45 21.37
CA TYR A 83 -7.07 -11.39 20.36
C TYR A 83 -5.81 -11.39 19.50
N LYS A 84 -4.63 -11.73 20.06
CA LYS A 84 -3.39 -11.91 19.29
C LYS A 84 -3.54 -13.01 18.24
N VAL A 85 -4.02 -14.19 18.63
CA VAL A 85 -4.23 -15.32 17.71
C VAL A 85 -5.25 -14.95 16.62
N LEU A 86 -6.39 -14.40 17.01
CA LEU A 86 -7.46 -14.04 16.07
C LEU A 86 -7.04 -12.92 15.11
N ASN A 87 -6.28 -11.95 15.60
CA ASN A 87 -5.69 -10.89 14.78
C ASN A 87 -4.70 -11.49 13.77
N ALA A 88 -3.73 -12.28 14.22
CA ALA A 88 -2.72 -12.90 13.35
C ALA A 88 -3.37 -13.81 12.28
N GLN A 89 -4.36 -14.62 12.67
CA GLN A 89 -5.12 -15.47 11.77
C GLN A 89 -5.80 -14.65 10.66
N LYS A 90 -6.58 -13.64 11.04
CA LYS A 90 -7.33 -12.82 10.07
C LYS A 90 -6.41 -12.03 9.13
N GLN A 91 -5.26 -11.58 9.63
CA GLN A 91 -4.24 -10.95 8.80
C GLN A 91 -3.68 -11.93 7.78
N TYR A 92 -3.29 -13.12 8.22
CA TYR A 92 -2.82 -14.18 7.33
C TYR A 92 -3.87 -14.53 6.25
N GLU A 93 -5.12 -14.75 6.65
CA GLU A 93 -6.22 -15.05 5.72
C GLU A 93 -6.41 -13.95 4.68
N PHE A 94 -6.41 -12.69 5.12
CA PHE A 94 -6.55 -11.53 4.23
C PHE A 94 -5.45 -11.50 3.18
N TYR A 95 -4.18 -11.56 3.57
CA TYR A 95 -3.08 -11.49 2.59
C TYR A 95 -2.94 -12.77 1.75
N SER A 96 -3.37 -13.93 2.26
CA SER A 96 -3.47 -15.16 1.47
C SER A 96 -4.50 -15.03 0.35
N GLU A 97 -5.65 -14.42 0.62
CA GLU A 97 -6.68 -14.16 -0.40
C GLU A 97 -6.17 -13.18 -1.47
N LEU A 98 -5.51 -12.10 -1.05
CA LEU A 98 -4.91 -11.13 -1.97
C LEU A 98 -3.84 -11.77 -2.86
N LEU A 99 -2.99 -12.62 -2.29
CA LEU A 99 -1.97 -13.36 -3.05
C LEU A 99 -2.62 -14.29 -4.09
N SER A 100 -3.71 -14.98 -3.73
CA SER A 100 -4.45 -15.81 -4.68
C SER A 100 -4.99 -14.99 -5.87
N LYS A 101 -5.53 -13.78 -5.61
CA LYS A 101 -6.00 -12.88 -6.66
C LYS A 101 -4.85 -12.37 -7.54
N ALA A 102 -3.69 -12.09 -6.96
CA ALA A 102 -2.51 -11.66 -7.73
C ALA A 102 -1.94 -12.77 -8.62
N ARG A 103 -1.89 -14.02 -8.12
CA ARG A 103 -1.53 -15.20 -8.92
C ARG A 103 -2.50 -15.39 -10.08
N PHE A 104 -3.80 -15.30 -9.80
CA PHE A 104 -4.84 -15.36 -10.83
C PHE A 104 -4.61 -14.31 -11.93
N ILE A 105 -4.34 -13.06 -11.58
CA ILE A 105 -4.01 -12.01 -12.56
C ILE A 105 -2.79 -12.41 -13.40
N ASN A 106 -1.73 -12.94 -12.79
CA ASN A 106 -0.53 -13.37 -13.51
C ASN A 106 -0.76 -14.57 -14.43
N GLU A 107 -1.60 -15.52 -14.03
CA GLU A 107 -2.00 -16.66 -14.86
C GLU A 107 -2.86 -16.21 -16.04
N GLU A 108 -3.84 -15.33 -15.80
CA GLU A 108 -4.72 -14.78 -16.83
C GLU A 108 -3.92 -14.02 -17.89
N LEU A 109 -2.99 -13.15 -17.47
CA LEU A 109 -2.11 -12.38 -18.36
C LEU A 109 -1.19 -13.26 -19.24
N GLN A 110 -0.93 -14.50 -18.85
CA GLN A 110 -0.10 -15.44 -19.61
C GLN A 110 -0.89 -16.26 -20.66
N LYS A 111 -2.22 -16.17 -20.65
CA LYS A 111 -3.05 -16.85 -21.65
C LYS A 111 -2.88 -16.24 -23.04
N LYS A 112 -3.19 -17.03 -24.07
CA LYS A 112 -3.15 -16.58 -25.47
C LYS A 112 -4.15 -15.45 -25.73
N GLU A 113 -5.31 -15.53 -25.09
CA GLU A 113 -6.40 -14.55 -25.11
C GLU A 113 -6.77 -14.24 -23.65
N PRO A 114 -6.16 -13.22 -23.03
CA PRO A 114 -6.46 -12.85 -21.65
C PRO A 114 -7.78 -12.09 -21.55
N ASP A 115 -8.57 -12.41 -20.52
CA ASP A 115 -9.80 -11.69 -20.22
C ASP A 115 -9.49 -10.37 -19.47
N CYS A 116 -9.56 -9.26 -20.20
CA CYS A 116 -9.24 -7.93 -19.68
C CYS A 116 -10.21 -7.47 -18.60
N GLU A 117 -11.50 -7.77 -18.76
CA GLU A 117 -12.53 -7.37 -17.81
C GLU A 117 -12.34 -8.12 -16.50
N LEU A 118 -12.03 -9.42 -16.58
CA LEU A 118 -11.75 -10.26 -15.43
C LEU A 118 -10.49 -9.83 -14.67
N ILE A 119 -9.42 -9.44 -15.39
CA ILE A 119 -8.20 -8.89 -14.78
C ILE A 119 -8.49 -7.56 -14.06
N ILE A 120 -9.20 -6.64 -14.71
CA ILE A 120 -9.54 -5.34 -14.12
C ILE A 120 -10.42 -5.52 -12.89
N ASN A 121 -11.44 -6.38 -12.96
CA ASN A 121 -12.32 -6.66 -11.84
C ASN A 121 -11.55 -7.28 -10.67
N THR A 122 -10.68 -8.25 -10.94
CA THR A 122 -9.84 -8.86 -9.90
C THR A 122 -8.88 -7.84 -9.27
N ALA A 123 -8.28 -6.96 -10.07
CA ALA A 123 -7.41 -5.89 -9.58
C ALA A 123 -8.19 -4.89 -8.71
N ARG A 124 -9.41 -4.49 -9.13
CA ARG A 124 -10.30 -3.63 -8.34
C ARG A 124 -10.75 -4.30 -7.04
N ASP A 125 -10.96 -5.61 -7.06
CA ASP A 125 -11.27 -6.38 -5.85
C ASP A 125 -10.11 -6.38 -4.87
N ILE A 126 -8.86 -6.51 -5.34
CA ILE A 126 -7.66 -6.31 -4.49
C ILE A 126 -7.65 -4.90 -3.90
N GLU A 127 -7.91 -3.86 -4.70
CA GLU A 127 -7.90 -2.47 -4.23
C GLU A 127 -8.93 -2.21 -3.12
N ARG A 128 -10.14 -2.74 -3.31
CA ARG A 128 -11.29 -2.53 -2.41
C ARG A 128 -11.32 -3.48 -1.23
N SER A 129 -10.41 -4.47 -1.20
CA SER A 129 -10.37 -5.48 -0.15
C SER A 129 -10.14 -4.84 1.23
N LYS A 130 -11.00 -5.20 2.17
CA LYS A 130 -11.03 -4.73 3.55
C LYS A 130 -11.32 -5.90 4.48
N MET A 131 -10.63 -5.96 5.61
CA MET A 131 -10.82 -6.96 6.66
C MET A 131 -10.79 -6.30 8.03
N THR A 132 -11.73 -6.66 8.91
CA THR A 132 -11.75 -6.16 10.30
C THR A 132 -11.10 -7.16 11.24
N VAL A 133 -10.02 -6.73 11.91
CA VAL A 133 -9.24 -7.52 12.87
C VAL A 133 -9.35 -6.92 14.27
N PRO A 134 -9.31 -7.72 15.35
CA PRO A 134 -9.30 -7.17 16.70
C PRO A 134 -7.94 -6.53 17.02
N SER A 135 -7.94 -5.46 17.80
CA SER A 135 -6.74 -4.87 18.42
C SER A 135 -6.03 -5.89 19.30
N VAL A 136 -4.70 -5.91 19.22
CA VAL A 136 -3.85 -6.81 20.02
C VAL A 136 -3.90 -6.47 21.51
N PHE A 137 -4.34 -5.26 21.89
CA PHE A 137 -4.41 -4.81 23.28
C PHE A 137 -5.82 -4.67 23.83
N SER A 138 -6.73 -4.09 23.05
CA SER A 138 -8.08 -3.74 23.52
C SER A 138 -9.18 -4.65 22.97
N GLY A 139 -8.86 -5.52 21.99
CA GLY A 139 -9.86 -6.31 21.27
C GLY A 139 -10.78 -5.49 20.35
N GLU A 140 -10.65 -4.16 20.34
CA GLU A 140 -11.45 -3.26 19.51
C GLU A 140 -11.27 -3.56 18.02
N PRO A 141 -12.33 -3.46 17.20
CA PRO A 141 -12.24 -3.74 15.77
C PRO A 141 -11.40 -2.67 15.06
N ILE A 142 -10.41 -3.12 14.29
CA ILE A 142 -9.55 -2.29 13.47
C ILE A 142 -9.61 -2.79 12.03
N ASP A 143 -9.79 -1.85 11.10
CA ASP A 143 -9.89 -2.16 9.68
C ASP A 143 -8.52 -2.19 9.01
N ILE A 144 -8.22 -3.30 8.35
CA ILE A 144 -7.10 -3.46 7.44
C ILE A 144 -7.64 -3.33 6.02
N ASN A 145 -7.01 -2.46 5.24
CA ASN A 145 -7.29 -2.28 3.82
C ASN A 145 -5.98 -2.22 3.02
N VAL A 146 -6.11 -2.44 1.71
CA VAL A 146 -4.99 -2.38 0.75
C VAL A 146 -4.59 -0.94 0.40
N GLY A 147 -5.45 0.06 0.67
CA GLY A 147 -5.16 1.44 0.27
C GLY A 147 -5.71 2.54 1.16
N MET A 148 -4.81 3.44 1.57
CA MET A 148 -4.85 4.82 1.09
C MET A 148 -3.65 5.01 0.15
N SER A 149 -3.88 5.36 -1.11
CA SER A 149 -2.82 5.94 -1.94
C SER A 149 -2.66 7.37 -1.47
N LEU A 150 -1.64 7.63 -0.67
CA LEU A 150 -1.03 8.95 -0.71
C LEU A 150 0.04 8.84 -1.79
N GLY A 151 -0.40 9.09 -3.02
CA GLY A 151 0.49 9.22 -4.17
C GLY A 151 1.54 10.28 -3.87
N GLY A 152 2.80 9.94 -4.15
CA GLY A 152 3.95 10.76 -3.83
C GLY A 152 5.05 9.99 -3.08
N ASN A 153 6.25 10.55 -3.07
CA ASN A 153 7.36 10.05 -2.28
C ASN A 153 7.34 10.83 -0.96
N ILE A 154 6.89 10.20 0.12
CA ILE A 154 6.67 10.82 1.45
C ILE A 154 7.86 11.69 1.89
N PHE A 155 9.09 11.25 1.60
CA PHE A 155 10.30 12.01 1.88
C PHE A 155 10.40 13.29 1.04
N VAL A 156 10.17 13.18 -0.27
CA VAL A 156 10.17 14.33 -1.19
C VAL A 156 9.02 15.28 -0.88
N ASP A 157 7.82 14.76 -0.59
CA ASP A 157 6.64 15.56 -0.27
C ASP A 157 6.79 16.28 1.08
N PHE A 158 7.49 15.68 2.05
CA PHE A 158 7.84 16.33 3.31
C PHE A 158 8.78 17.52 3.08
N PHE A 159 9.91 17.32 2.40
CA PHE A 159 10.88 18.39 2.17
C PHE A 159 10.37 19.46 1.20
N ALA A 160 9.58 19.08 0.19
CA ALA A 160 8.92 20.01 -0.71
C ALA A 160 7.85 20.84 0.03
N GLY A 161 7.04 20.20 0.88
CA GLY A 161 6.06 20.88 1.73
C GLY A 161 6.72 21.84 2.72
N LEU A 162 7.83 21.44 3.34
CA LEU A 162 8.57 22.27 4.30
C LEU A 162 9.27 23.45 3.60
N GLY A 163 9.85 23.20 2.42
CA GLY A 163 10.41 24.25 1.57
C GLY A 163 9.36 25.26 1.12
N GLY A 164 8.18 24.79 0.71
CA GLY A 164 7.04 25.64 0.34
C GLY A 164 6.49 26.48 1.50
N LEU A 165 6.47 25.92 2.72
CA LEU A 165 6.10 26.64 3.94
C LEU A 165 7.07 27.77 4.31
N ILE A 166 8.36 27.64 3.97
CA ILE A 166 9.37 28.69 4.17
C ILE A 166 9.34 29.71 3.03
N TYR A 167 9.14 29.24 1.79
CA TYR A 167 9.17 30.07 0.60
C TYR A 167 7.93 30.97 0.45
N ALA A 168 6.74 30.49 0.83
CA ALA A 168 5.51 31.25 0.69
C ALA A 168 5.45 32.54 1.55
N PRO A 169 5.92 32.56 2.81
CA PRO A 169 6.08 33.79 3.59
C PRO A 169 7.05 34.80 2.95
N ILE A 170 8.15 34.32 2.35
CA ILE A 170 9.12 35.17 1.65
C ILE A 170 8.47 35.80 0.41
N MET A 171 7.74 35.00 -0.39
CA MET A 171 6.93 35.48 -1.52
C MET A 171 5.89 36.51 -1.06
N GLY A 172 5.19 36.27 0.04
CA GLY A 172 4.23 37.20 0.62
C GLY A 172 4.88 38.53 1.03
N PHE A 173 6.06 38.48 1.65
CA PHE A 173 6.81 39.68 2.02
C PHE A 173 7.29 40.48 0.80
N VAL A 174 7.82 39.80 -0.21
CA VAL A 174 8.19 40.42 -1.50
C VAL A 174 6.96 41.05 -2.16
N GLY A 175 5.81 40.36 -2.12
CA GLY A 175 4.54 40.91 -2.60
C GLY A 175 4.16 42.23 -1.91
N ILE A 176 4.33 42.32 -0.59
CA ILE A 176 4.06 43.54 0.19
C ILE A 176 4.96 44.70 -0.26
N LEU A 177 6.26 44.44 -0.42
CA LEU A 177 7.21 45.45 -0.93
C LEU A 177 6.86 45.90 -2.36
N CYS A 178 6.23 45.02 -3.15
CA CYS A 178 5.85 45.28 -4.52
C CYS A 178 4.43 45.88 -4.70
N ILE A 179 3.69 46.15 -3.62
CA ILE A 179 2.36 46.81 -3.69
C ILE A 179 2.48 48.21 -4.32
N THR A 180 3.43 49.02 -3.89
CA THR A 180 3.61 50.38 -4.41
C THR A 180 3.98 50.39 -5.91
N PRO A 181 4.95 49.58 -6.39
CA PRO A 181 5.19 49.39 -7.82
C PRO A 181 3.98 48.91 -8.61
N TYR A 182 3.14 48.03 -8.06
CA TYR A 182 1.91 47.55 -8.70
C TYR A 182 0.87 48.67 -8.84
N CYS A 183 0.61 49.44 -7.77
CA CYS A 183 -0.33 50.56 -7.79
C CYS A 183 0.09 51.67 -8.76
N LEU A 184 1.39 51.81 -9.02
CA LEU A 184 1.96 52.76 -9.99
C LEU A 184 2.08 52.19 -11.41
N GLY A 185 1.70 50.92 -11.63
CA GLY A 185 1.68 50.27 -12.95
C GLY A 185 3.04 49.73 -13.45
N TYR A 186 4.08 49.75 -12.62
CA TYR A 186 5.41 49.22 -12.97
C TYR A 186 5.51 47.69 -12.87
N SER A 187 4.57 47.05 -12.16
CA SER A 187 4.45 45.60 -12.02
C SER A 187 3.02 45.17 -12.37
N GLY A 188 2.86 44.18 -13.26
CA GLY A 188 1.55 43.66 -13.65
C GLY A 188 1.01 42.52 -12.77
N TYR A 189 1.84 41.95 -11.90
CA TYR A 189 1.50 40.75 -11.12
C TYR A 189 2.05 40.79 -9.70
N CYS A 190 3.33 41.09 -9.48
CA CYS A 190 3.89 41.14 -8.14
C CYS A 190 3.30 42.33 -7.35
N GLY A 191 2.68 42.06 -6.20
CA GLY A 191 1.92 43.04 -5.41
C GLY A 191 0.42 43.12 -5.72
N SER A 192 -0.06 42.35 -6.70
CA SER A 192 -1.50 42.28 -7.03
C SER A 192 -2.27 41.41 -6.03
N PRO A 193 -3.60 41.59 -5.92
CA PRO A 193 -4.45 40.67 -5.15
C PRO A 193 -4.36 39.21 -5.62
N THR A 194 -4.17 38.97 -6.93
CA THR A 194 -4.03 37.62 -7.49
C THR A 194 -2.72 36.95 -7.05
N PHE A 195 -1.62 37.69 -6.97
CA PHE A 195 -0.35 37.19 -6.44
C PHE A 195 -0.46 36.74 -4.98
N PHE A 196 -1.18 37.49 -4.15
CA PHE A 196 -1.40 37.10 -2.75
C PHE A 196 -2.29 35.86 -2.62
N LEU A 197 -3.32 35.72 -3.46
CA LEU A 197 -4.17 34.52 -3.50
C LEU A 197 -3.40 33.28 -3.97
N ASP A 198 -2.57 33.40 -5.00
CA ASP A 198 -1.72 32.30 -5.48
C ASP A 198 -0.70 31.89 -4.40
N THR A 199 -0.10 32.86 -3.72
CA THR A 199 0.83 32.63 -2.62
C THR A 199 0.13 31.93 -1.44
N ALA A 200 -1.11 32.31 -1.12
CA ALA A 200 -1.91 31.67 -0.07
C ALA A 200 -2.32 30.23 -0.45
N ASN A 201 -2.75 29.99 -1.70
CA ASN A 201 -3.04 28.65 -2.20
C ASN A 201 -1.79 27.76 -2.18
N TYR A 202 -0.64 28.30 -2.60
CA TYR A 202 0.63 27.62 -2.56
C TYR A 202 1.07 27.28 -1.13
N LEU A 203 0.89 28.20 -0.17
CA LEU A 203 1.11 27.95 1.25
C LEU A 203 0.21 26.83 1.78
N CYS A 204 -1.08 26.85 1.44
CA CYS A 204 -2.05 25.85 1.89
C CYS A 204 -1.70 24.45 1.33
N ASN A 205 -1.35 24.35 0.06
CA ASN A 205 -0.91 23.11 -0.57
C ASN A 205 0.37 22.56 0.08
N SER A 206 1.33 23.45 0.37
CA SER A 206 2.59 23.08 1.03
C SER A 206 2.37 22.62 2.48
N ALA A 207 1.49 23.30 3.23
CA ALA A 207 1.08 22.90 4.57
C ALA A 207 0.39 21.54 4.57
N PHE A 208 -0.46 21.28 3.57
CA PHE A 208 -1.17 20.01 3.45
C PHE A 208 -0.22 18.85 3.09
N GLN A 209 0.78 19.09 2.23
CA GLN A 209 1.84 18.13 1.94
C GLN A 209 2.70 17.82 3.18
N ALA A 210 3.11 18.83 3.94
CA ALA A 210 3.86 18.68 5.17
C ALA A 210 3.05 17.96 6.28
N MET A 211 1.78 18.33 6.46
CA MET A 211 0.91 17.66 7.43
C MET A 211 0.67 16.20 7.07
N ARG A 212 0.38 15.89 5.80
CA ARG A 212 0.17 14.51 5.35
C ARG A 212 1.42 13.64 5.55
N SER A 213 2.61 14.21 5.34
CA SER A 213 3.87 13.50 5.53
C SER A 213 4.29 13.32 7.00
N VAL A 214 3.67 14.03 7.95
CA VAL A 214 3.87 13.84 9.42
C VAL A 214 2.78 12.96 10.04
N VAL A 215 1.51 13.19 9.69
CA VAL A 215 0.37 12.39 10.17
C VAL A 215 0.52 10.93 9.74
N PHE A 216 1.14 10.68 8.58
CA PHE A 216 1.34 9.34 8.05
C PHE A 216 2.34 8.49 8.87
N PRO A 217 3.58 8.93 9.18
CA PRO A 217 4.47 8.24 10.12
C PRO A 217 3.90 8.05 11.53
N VAL A 218 3.10 8.98 12.02
CA VAL A 218 2.49 8.87 13.37
C VAL A 218 1.34 7.86 13.37
N ALA A 219 0.45 7.89 12.38
CA ALA A 219 -0.57 6.86 12.19
C ALA A 219 0.04 5.47 11.89
N MET A 220 1.20 5.45 11.24
CA MET A 220 2.02 4.25 10.97
C MET A 220 2.60 3.67 12.26
N MET A 221 3.24 4.48 13.11
CA MET A 221 3.70 4.00 14.42
C MET A 221 2.52 3.53 15.26
N TYR A 222 1.45 4.32 15.33
CA TYR A 222 0.24 3.93 16.07
C TYR A 222 -0.32 2.59 15.59
N SER A 223 -0.41 2.34 14.27
CA SER A 223 -0.85 1.05 13.73
C SER A 223 0.19 -0.07 13.93
N ALA A 224 1.48 0.18 13.74
CA ALA A 224 2.52 -0.82 14.02
C ALA A 224 2.48 -1.28 15.49
N TYR A 225 2.27 -0.35 16.42
CA TYR A 225 2.10 -0.66 17.83
C TYR A 225 0.76 -1.35 18.10
N THR A 226 -0.38 -0.83 17.62
CA THR A 226 -1.72 -1.34 18.00
C THR A 226 -2.18 -2.60 17.24
N THR A 227 -1.71 -2.82 16.00
CA THR A 227 -2.15 -3.91 15.11
C THR A 227 -1.03 -4.81 14.60
N ASN A 228 0.25 -4.47 14.80
CA ASN A 228 1.41 -5.16 14.20
C ASN A 228 1.31 -5.33 12.65
N SER A 229 0.43 -4.56 11.98
CA SER A 229 0.00 -4.84 10.60
C SER A 229 0.49 -3.84 9.55
N TYR A 230 1.29 -2.84 9.94
CA TYR A 230 1.53 -1.67 9.09
C TYR A 230 2.96 -1.59 8.56
N ASN A 231 3.15 -1.98 7.28
CA ASN A 231 4.26 -1.56 6.45
C ASN A 231 3.73 -0.65 5.30
N PRO A 232 4.04 0.66 5.31
CA PRO A 232 3.50 1.61 4.34
C PRO A 232 4.10 1.49 2.95
N PHE A 233 5.34 1.02 2.85
CA PHE A 233 6.01 0.83 1.57
C PHE A 233 5.28 -0.27 0.78
N THR A 234 4.95 -1.37 1.44
CA THR A 234 4.28 -2.50 0.78
C THR A 234 2.81 -2.24 0.47
N LYS A 235 2.03 -1.54 1.32
CA LYS A 235 0.64 -1.15 0.98
C LYS A 235 0.58 -0.16 -0.19
N GLY A 236 1.47 0.83 -0.20
CA GLY A 236 1.60 1.76 -1.32
C GLY A 236 2.03 1.08 -2.61
N GLU A 237 2.96 0.12 -2.54
CA GLU A 237 3.41 -0.68 -3.68
C GLU A 237 2.32 -1.60 -4.24
N VAL A 238 1.53 -2.27 -3.38
CA VAL A 238 0.39 -3.09 -3.82
C VAL A 238 -0.63 -2.22 -4.53
N LYS A 239 -1.02 -1.07 -3.95
CA LYS A 239 -1.97 -0.16 -4.58
C LYS A 239 -1.46 0.40 -5.91
N ARG A 240 -0.21 0.86 -5.99
CA ARG A 240 0.39 1.36 -7.25
C ARG A 240 0.47 0.27 -8.31
N SER A 241 0.77 -0.97 -7.92
CA SER A 241 0.84 -2.08 -8.87
C SER A 241 -0.55 -2.43 -9.42
N VAL A 242 -1.57 -2.42 -8.56
CA VAL A 242 -2.98 -2.60 -8.95
C VAL A 242 -3.45 -1.50 -9.89
N GLU A 243 -3.25 -0.22 -9.54
CA GLU A 243 -3.59 0.92 -10.39
C GLU A 243 -2.85 0.87 -11.73
N GLY A 244 -1.57 0.47 -11.70
CA GLY A 244 -0.74 0.30 -12.90
C GLY A 244 -1.23 -0.83 -13.81
N ILE A 245 -1.69 -1.95 -13.25
CA ILE A 245 -2.30 -3.04 -14.02
C ILE A 245 -3.60 -2.56 -14.66
N ILE A 246 -4.51 -1.96 -13.88
CA ILE A 246 -5.80 -1.46 -14.39
C ILE A 246 -5.57 -0.50 -15.56
N SER A 247 -4.74 0.53 -15.37
CA SER A 247 -4.45 1.53 -16.41
C SER A 247 -3.86 0.89 -17.68
N LEU A 248 -2.93 -0.06 -17.55
CA LEU A 248 -2.32 -0.70 -18.71
C LEU A 248 -3.28 -1.63 -19.45
N VAL A 249 -4.14 -2.35 -18.74
CA VAL A 249 -5.16 -3.21 -19.37
C VAL A 249 -6.20 -2.37 -20.10
N GLU A 250 -6.68 -1.28 -19.48
CA GLU A 250 -7.62 -0.35 -20.12
C GLU A 250 -7.03 0.31 -21.37
N ASP A 251 -5.74 0.66 -21.35
CA ASP A 251 -5.06 1.21 -22.54
C ASP A 251 -4.89 0.16 -23.66
N LEU A 252 -4.59 -1.09 -23.30
CA LEU A 252 -4.48 -2.20 -24.26
C LEU A 252 -5.84 -2.54 -24.89
N GLN A 253 -6.92 -2.51 -24.11
CA GLN A 253 -8.28 -2.73 -24.60
C GLN A 253 -8.68 -1.65 -25.62
N LYS A 254 -8.45 -0.38 -25.30
CA LYS A 254 -8.71 0.74 -26.23
C LYS A 254 -7.91 0.62 -27.52
N GLN A 255 -6.65 0.20 -27.44
CA GLN A 255 -5.81 0.00 -28.62
C GLN A 255 -6.30 -1.15 -29.51
N ALA A 256 -6.81 -2.24 -28.92
CA ALA A 256 -7.39 -3.35 -29.67
C ALA A 256 -8.67 -2.92 -30.42
N GLU A 257 -9.57 -2.21 -29.75
CA GLU A 257 -10.81 -1.68 -30.36
C GLU A 257 -10.52 -0.71 -31.53
N LEU A 258 -9.49 0.12 -31.41
CA LEU A 258 -9.04 1.03 -32.48
C LEU A 258 -8.44 0.29 -33.70
N CYS A 259 -7.78 -0.85 -33.49
CA CYS A 259 -7.25 -1.67 -34.58
C CYS A 259 -8.35 -2.45 -35.31
N GLU A 260 -9.44 -2.83 -34.66
CA GLU A 260 -10.59 -3.48 -35.31
C GLU A 260 -11.43 -2.50 -36.15
N LEU A 261 -11.45 -1.22 -35.79
CA LEU A 261 -12.18 -0.18 -36.52
C LEU A 261 -11.44 0.36 -37.78
N THR A 262 -10.18 -0.03 -37.97
CA THR A 262 -9.33 0.44 -39.08
C THR A 262 -9.06 -0.63 -40.15
N VAL A 263 -9.71 -1.78 -40.04
CA VAL A 263 -9.75 -2.88 -41.03
C VAL A 263 -11.13 -2.94 -41.67
#